data_AF-A0A8S3D951-F1
#
_entry.id   AF-A0A8S3D951-F1
#
_cell.length_a   1.000
_cell.length_b   1.000
_cell.length_c   1.000
_cell.angle_alpha   90.00
_cell.angle_beta   90.00
_cell.angle_gamma   90.00
#
_symmetry.space_group_name_H-M   'P 1'
#
loop_
_entity.id
_entity.type
_entity.pdbx_description
1 polymer ?
#
loop_
_entity_poly.entity_id
_entity_poly.type
_entity_poly.pdbx_seq_one_letter_code
_entity_poly.pdbx_strand_id
1 'polypeptide(L)' 'YSGGHIPNPTYEQVHTQATGHTESIQIVFNPQIVTYATLLEIFFSNHDSTQLNR' A
#
# COMPACT_ATOMS: atom_id res chain seq x y z
N TYR A 1 -3.41 4.74 -4.83
CA TYR A 1 -4.27 4.85 -3.64
C TYR A 1 -5.24 3.70 -3.64
N SER A 2 -5.37 3.02 -2.50
CA SER A 2 -6.27 1.87 -2.35
C SER A 2 -6.88 1.86 -0.95
N GLY A 3 -7.96 1.08 -0.77
CA GLY A 3 -8.63 0.88 0.52
C GLY A 3 -9.65 1.95 0.93
N GLY A 4 -9.76 3.06 0.19
CA GLY A 4 -10.72 4.13 0.44
C GLY A 4 -11.99 4.09 -0.41
N HIS A 5 -12.82 5.12 -0.29
CA HIS A 5 -14.18 5.16 -0.86
C HIS A 5 -14.37 6.19 -1.98
N ILE A 6 -13.45 7.13 -2.16
CA ILE A 6 -13.53 8.13 -3.25
C ILE A 6 -12.93 7.53 -4.53
N PRO A 7 -13.66 7.48 -5.67
CA PRO A 7 -13.12 7.00 -6.93
C PRO A 7 -12.15 8.01 -7.55
N ASN A 8 -11.04 7.51 -8.13
CA ASN A 8 -10.01 8.31 -8.80
C ASN A 8 -9.55 9.56 -8.02
N PRO A 9 -9.13 9.42 -6.74
CA PRO A 9 -8.77 10.57 -5.92
C PRO A 9 -7.46 11.21 -6.40
N THR A 10 -7.34 12.53 -6.26
CA THR A 10 -6.06 13.24 -6.43
C THR A 10 -5.18 13.12 -5.20
N TYR A 11 -3.89 13.47 -5.35
CA TYR A 11 -2.94 13.52 -4.23
C TYR A 11 -3.44 14.42 -3.09
N GLU A 12 -3.93 15.61 -3.44
CA GLU A 12 -4.42 16.60 -2.48
C GLU A 12 -5.63 16.08 -1.71
N GLN A 13 -6.54 15.38 -2.40
CA GLN A 13 -7.70 14.77 -1.76
C GLN A 13 -7.28 13.71 -0.74
N VAL A 14 -6.31 12.86 -1.07
CA VAL A 14 -5.82 11.83 -0.14
C VAL A 14 -5.09 12.44 1.05
N HIS A 15 -4.31 13.50 0.83
CA HIS A 15 -3.58 14.20 1.89
C HIS A 15 -4.49 14.74 3.01
N THR A 16 -5.73 15.11 2.69
CA THR A 16 -6.72 15.52 3.72
C THR A 16 -7.19 14.39 4.64
N GLN A 17 -6.81 13.14 4.36
CA GLN A 17 -7.28 11.92 5.05
C GLN A 17 -8.79 11.65 4.94
N ALA A 18 -9.56 12.50 4.26
CA ALA A 18 -11.01 12.36 4.14
C ALA A 18 -11.46 11.23 3.20
N THR A 19 -10.57 10.77 2.31
CA THR A 19 -10.92 9.76 1.29
C THR A 19 -10.90 8.32 1.81
N GLY A 20 -10.32 8.10 2.99
CA GLY A 20 -10.09 6.77 3.57
C GLY A 20 -9.06 5.91 2.82
N HIS A 21 -8.37 6.45 1.82
CA HIS A 21 -7.33 5.72 1.09
C HIS A 21 -6.02 5.71 1.87
N THR A 22 -5.25 4.63 1.68
CA THR A 22 -3.85 4.55 2.07
C THR A 22 -2.96 4.60 0.82
N GLU A 23 -1.74 5.12 0.98
CA GLU A 23 -0.71 5.01 -0.05
C GLU A 23 -0.32 3.55 -0.23
N SER A 24 -0.32 3.09 -1.49
CA SER A 24 -0.14 1.68 -1.82
C SER A 24 0.59 1.52 -3.14
N ILE A 25 1.42 0.50 -3.28
CA ILE A 25 2.17 0.19 -4.50
C ILE A 25 1.56 -1.05 -5.16
N GLN A 26 1.23 -0.97 -6.44
CA GLN A 26 0.87 -2.14 -7.23
C GLN A 26 2.13 -2.79 -7.78
N ILE A 27 2.39 -4.03 -7.40
CA ILE A 27 3.57 -4.79 -7.83
C ILE A 27 3.15 -5.84 -8.86
N VAL A 28 3.73 -5.76 -10.06
CA VAL A 28 3.63 -6.80 -11.08
C VAL A 28 4.95 -7.57 -11.10
N PHE A 29 4.89 -8.89 -10.89
CA PHE A 29 6.08 -9.73 -10.76
C PHE A 29 5.88 -11.10 -11.41
N ASN A 30 6.99 -11.77 -11.74
CA ASN A 30 6.96 -13.14 -12.27
C ASN A 30 7.08 -14.15 -11.10
N PRO A 31 6.04 -14.97 -10.84
CA PRO A 31 6.05 -15.94 -9.74
C PRO A 31 7.08 -17.07 -9.91
N GLN A 32 7.61 -17.27 -11.12
CA GLN A 32 8.69 -18.24 -11.37
C GLN A 32 10.07 -17.72 -10.94
N ILE A 33 10.20 -16.40 -10.73
CA ILE A 33 11.46 -15.75 -10.31
C ILE A 33 11.39 -15.35 -8.83
N VAL A 34 10.26 -14.80 -8.39
CA VAL A 34 10.05 -14.36 -7.00
C VAL A 34 8.68 -14.78 -6.51
N THR A 35 8.61 -15.36 -5.33
CA THR A 35 7.34 -15.82 -4.76
C THR A 35 6.61 -14.69 -4.06
N TYR A 36 5.29 -14.82 -3.92
CA TYR A 36 4.51 -13.88 -3.12
C TYR A 36 4.96 -13.85 -1.65
N ALA A 37 5.37 -15.00 -1.09
CA ALA A 37 5.89 -15.07 0.27
C ALA A 37 7.16 -14.22 0.44
N THR A 38 8.06 -14.22 -0.55
CA THR A 38 9.23 -13.34 -0.56
C THR A 38 8.85 -11.86 -0.55
N LEU A 39 7.82 -11.48 -1.32
CA LEU A 39 7.32 -10.09 -1.31
C LEU A 39 6.74 -9.72 0.06
N LEU A 40 6.01 -10.62 0.71
CA LEU A 40 5.49 -10.40 2.06
C LEU A 40 6.61 -10.29 3.10
N GLU A 41 7.64 -11.12 3.01
CA GLU A 41 8.82 -11.06 3.89
C GLU A 41 9.52 -9.71 3.76
N ILE A 42 9.76 -9.25 2.53
CA ILE A 42 10.33 -7.93 2.25
C ILE A 42 9.41 -6.84 2.81
N PHE A 43 8.09 -6.93 2.56
CA PHE A 43 7.12 -5.98 3.10
C PHE A 43 7.30 -5.88 4.62
N PHE A 44 7.03 -6.94 5.38
CA PHE A 44 7.07 -6.90 6.85
C PHE A 44 8.46 -6.61 7.46
N SER A 45 9.55 -6.85 6.74
CA SER A 45 10.90 -6.52 7.23
C SER A 45 11.29 -5.05 7.04
N ASN A 46 10.64 -4.33 6.11
CA ASN A 46 11.04 -2.96 5.72
C ASN A 46 10.13 -1.86 6.29
N HIS A 47 9.07 -2.19 7.02
CA HIS A 47 8.25 -1.21 7.73
C HIS A 47 7.93 -1.68 9.15
N ASP A 48 7.80 -0.73 10.06
CA ASP A 48 7.25 -1.00 11.38
C ASP A 48 5.72 -1.15 11.27
N SER A 49 5.28 -2.40 11.15
CA SER A 49 3.86 -2.77 11.04
C SER A 49 3.06 -2.57 12.33
N THR A 50 3.69 -2.12 13.42
CA THR A 50 3.01 -1.86 14.70
C THR A 50 2.65 -0.39 14.92
N GLN A 51 3.11 0.51 14.04
CA GLN A 51 2.76 1.93 14.10
C GLN A 51 1.39 2.17 13.48
N LEU A 52 0.45 2.65 14.30
CA LEU A 52 -0.90 3.01 13.87
C LEU A 52 -0.91 4.44 13.32
N ASN A 53 -1.43 4.63 12.11
CA ASN A 53 -1.86 5.91 11.50
C ASN A 53 -0.93 7.10 11.78
N ARG A 54 0.22 7.15 11.10
CA ARG A 54 1.09 8.32 11.05
C ARG A 54 1.00 9.02 9.70
#